data_AF-A0A321LEA0-F1
#
_entry.id   AF-A0A321LEA0-F1
#
_cell.length_a   1.000
_cell.length_b   1.000
_cell.length_c   1.000
_cell.angle_alpha   90.00
_cell.angle_beta   90.00
_cell.angle_gamma   90.00
#
_symmetry.space_group_name_H-M   'P 1'
#
loop_
_entity.id
_entity.type
_entity.pdbx_description
1 polymer ?
#
loop_
_entity_poly.entity_id
_entity_poly.type
_entity_poly.pdbx_seq_one_letter_code
_entity_poly.pdbx_strand_id
1 'polypeptide(L)'
;MYIRQFTVRNYLIHKASTLNLSPITVFVGPNGGGKSALFDAILNFSMVARGNIRQAFSQYPYSFNATKYHGAGKWERIGFDVTLSRNVQSPDALRYRVDYTQQGTGDSGPPNFLITHEVLEQLPQNTILFDRSNNPLASPLKSALKYLQEDRGIFAAVRAARLSAGEGNENELVVQSAAEISRFNRFRLNPFTLAGLSRLPDVSADNPVPPRLGHEGEDLAACLYYLGETGDPALKTILEKVQAVLPQFQGFEFNTFGSDRLAWAMQFSDERGIIPSVRISHGLLLFVGLMVLCYSPDRPPVMLIEEPENGLTPTALREFYNAARGLAYR
;
A
#
# COMPACT_ATOMS: atom_id res chain seq x y z
N MET A 1 -2.81 11.19 -0.43
CA MET A 1 -1.34 11.37 -0.50
C MET A 1 -0.83 11.25 -1.92
N TYR A 2 0.28 11.91 -2.21
CA TYR A 2 1.10 11.74 -3.40
C TYR A 2 2.58 11.77 -3.02
N ILE A 3 3.37 10.83 -3.53
CA ILE A 3 4.84 10.84 -3.40
C ILE A 3 5.40 11.55 -4.62
N ARG A 4 6.09 12.68 -4.43
CA ARG A 4 6.73 13.42 -5.53
C ARG A 4 8.07 12.83 -5.91
N GLN A 5 8.87 12.56 -4.88
CA GLN A 5 10.22 12.08 -5.02
C GLN A 5 10.48 11.04 -3.94
N PHE A 6 11.12 9.94 -4.35
CA PHE A 6 11.52 8.86 -3.47
C PHE A 6 12.98 8.54 -3.71
N THR A 7 13.81 8.75 -2.69
CA THR A 7 15.21 8.36 -2.70
C THR A 7 15.43 7.26 -1.67
N VAL A 8 16.08 6.19 -2.11
CA VAL A 8 16.54 5.09 -1.27
C VAL A 8 18.06 4.97 -1.32
N ARG A 9 18.67 4.69 -0.16
CA ARG A 9 20.11 4.49 0.00
C ARG A 9 20.38 3.14 0.66
N ASN A 10 21.38 2.44 0.15
CA ASN A 10 21.90 1.16 0.64
C ASN A 10 20.85 0.06 0.84
N TYR A 11 19.91 -0.09 -0.10
CA TYR A 11 18.83 -1.08 -0.03
C TYR A 11 18.90 -2.07 -1.22
N LEU A 12 19.04 -3.36 -0.94
CA LEU A 12 19.14 -4.45 -1.91
C LEU A 12 20.16 -4.16 -3.02
N ILE A 13 19.74 -3.90 -4.26
CA ILE A 13 20.67 -3.57 -5.34
C ILE A 13 20.95 -2.06 -5.47
N HIS A 14 20.22 -1.23 -4.73
CA HIS A 14 20.28 0.23 -4.81
C HIS A 14 21.25 0.81 -3.79
N LYS A 15 22.46 1.19 -4.25
CA LYS A 15 23.39 1.99 -3.45
C LYS A 15 22.81 3.37 -3.13
N ALA A 16 22.36 4.08 -4.16
CA ALA A 16 21.59 5.30 -4.07
C ALA A 16 20.74 5.42 -5.33
N SER A 17 19.42 5.56 -5.18
CA SER A 17 18.52 5.72 -6.32
C SER A 17 17.44 6.73 -5.97
N THR A 18 17.23 7.70 -6.86
CA THR A 18 16.23 8.76 -6.72
C THR A 18 15.24 8.66 -7.85
N LEU A 19 13.95 8.60 -7.50
CA LEU A 19 12.84 8.49 -8.42
C LEU A 19 11.98 9.74 -8.32
N ASN A 20 11.69 10.38 -9.44
CA ASN A 20 10.60 11.35 -9.53
C ASN A 20 9.36 10.58 -9.96
N LEU A 21 8.35 10.52 -9.10
CA LEU A 21 7.18 9.70 -9.31
C LEU A 21 6.05 10.54 -9.89
N SER A 22 5.38 10.00 -10.89
CA SER A 22 4.13 10.54 -11.43
C SER A 22 2.95 9.80 -10.79
N PRO A 23 1.71 10.33 -10.88
CA PRO A 23 0.51 9.67 -10.34
C PRO A 23 0.36 8.22 -10.82
N ILE A 24 0.82 7.95 -12.03
CA ILE A 24 1.12 6.60 -12.53
C ILE A 24 2.58 6.56 -12.91
N THR A 25 3.32 5.62 -12.32
CA THR A 25 4.73 5.37 -12.65
C THR A 25 4.87 3.90 -13.05
N VAL A 26 5.39 3.66 -14.25
CA VAL A 26 5.63 2.31 -14.78
C VAL A 26 7.13 2.04 -14.80
N PHE A 27 7.56 0.97 -14.15
CA PHE A 27 8.96 0.53 -14.16
C PHE A 27 9.15 -0.57 -15.20
N VAL A 28 9.92 -0.28 -16.25
CA VAL A 28 10.23 -1.22 -17.32
C VAL A 28 11.74 -1.47 -17.33
N GLY A 29 12.14 -2.74 -17.44
CA GLY A 29 13.54 -3.13 -17.47
C GLY A 29 13.73 -4.64 -17.40
N PRO A 30 14.96 -5.14 -17.57
CA PRO A 30 15.26 -6.57 -17.56
C PRO A 30 14.96 -7.22 -16.19
N ASN A 31 14.84 -8.54 -16.19
CA ASN A 31 14.77 -9.33 -14.96
C ASN A 31 16.05 -9.12 -14.14
N GLY A 32 15.91 -8.97 -12.82
CA GLY A 32 17.02 -8.61 -11.93
C GLY A 32 17.43 -7.14 -11.94
N GLY A 33 16.81 -6.28 -12.76
CA GLY A 33 17.14 -4.85 -12.86
C GLY A 33 16.72 -3.97 -11.65
N GLY A 34 16.25 -4.55 -10.55
CA GLY A 34 15.90 -3.82 -9.31
C GLY A 34 14.48 -3.33 -9.18
N LYS A 35 13.60 -3.62 -10.13
CA LYS A 35 12.20 -3.17 -10.10
C LYS A 35 11.48 -3.62 -8.82
N SER A 36 11.54 -4.92 -8.51
CA SER A 36 10.97 -5.48 -7.27
C SER A 36 11.68 -4.94 -6.03
N ALA A 37 13.00 -4.72 -6.10
CA ALA A 37 13.76 -4.13 -5.00
C ALA A 37 13.31 -2.68 -4.69
N LEU A 38 12.92 -1.89 -5.69
CA LEU A 38 12.31 -0.58 -5.49
C LEU A 38 10.91 -0.67 -4.85
N PHE A 39 10.09 -1.65 -5.26
CA PHE A 39 8.79 -1.89 -4.63
C PHE A 39 8.97 -2.26 -3.16
N ASP A 40 9.90 -3.17 -2.88
CA ASP A 40 10.26 -3.56 -1.52
C ASP A 40 10.80 -2.36 -0.72
N ALA A 41 11.56 -1.45 -1.33
CA ALA A 41 12.04 -0.24 -0.67
C ALA A 41 10.90 0.71 -0.28
N ILE A 42 9.91 0.93 -1.15
CA ILE A 42 8.74 1.77 -0.87
C ILE A 42 7.87 1.15 0.23
N LEU A 43 7.69 -0.17 0.21
CA LEU A 43 6.99 -0.89 1.27
C LEU A 43 7.76 -0.84 2.60
N ASN A 44 9.07 -1.04 2.57
CA ASN A 44 9.91 -0.97 3.77
C ASN A 44 9.87 0.43 4.38
N PHE A 45 9.92 1.48 3.56
CA PHE A 45 9.69 2.86 3.99
C PHE A 45 8.34 3.02 4.71
N SER A 46 7.26 2.48 4.14
CA SER A 46 5.94 2.48 4.79
C SER A 46 5.94 1.78 6.15
N MET A 47 6.59 0.61 6.24
CA MET A 47 6.71 -0.17 7.47
C MET A 47 7.49 0.59 8.55
N VAL A 48 8.62 1.20 8.18
CA VAL A 48 9.44 2.03 9.07
C VAL A 48 8.68 3.27 9.55
N ALA A 49 7.85 3.87 8.70
CA ALA A 49 7.08 5.06 9.04
C ALA A 49 5.83 4.79 9.88
N ARG A 50 5.31 3.54 9.94
CA ARG A 50 4.05 3.22 10.65
C ARG A 50 4.21 2.64 12.05
N GLY A 51 5.41 2.20 12.42
CA GLY A 51 5.66 1.44 13.66
C GLY A 51 7.13 1.45 14.08
N ASN A 52 7.53 0.41 14.82
CA ASN A 52 8.91 0.18 15.22
C ASN A 52 9.69 -0.45 14.05
N ILE A 53 10.93 -0.04 13.80
CA ILE A 53 11.76 -0.53 12.68
C ILE A 53 11.91 -2.04 12.70
N ARG A 54 11.98 -2.65 13.90
CA ARG A 54 12.01 -4.11 14.05
C ARG A 54 10.91 -4.82 13.27
N GLN A 55 9.73 -4.22 13.15
CA GLN A 55 8.58 -4.80 12.44
C GLN A 55 8.76 -4.84 10.92
N ALA A 56 9.71 -4.08 10.38
CA ALA A 56 10.02 -4.04 8.95
C ALA A 56 10.99 -5.16 8.52
N PHE A 57 11.50 -5.97 9.46
CA PHE A 57 12.48 -7.03 9.19
C PHE A 57 12.11 -8.32 9.88
N SER A 58 12.46 -9.45 9.26
CA SER A 58 12.30 -10.79 9.85
C SER A 58 13.60 -11.57 9.78
N GLN A 59 13.52 -12.90 9.95
CA GLN A 59 14.64 -13.78 9.65
C GLN A 59 14.98 -13.74 8.16
N TYR A 60 16.16 -14.25 7.81
CA TYR A 60 16.58 -14.44 6.42
C TYR A 60 15.46 -15.13 5.61
N PRO A 61 15.16 -14.69 4.38
CA PRO A 61 15.89 -13.71 3.56
C PRO A 61 15.52 -12.23 3.78
N TYR A 62 14.62 -11.92 4.72
CA TYR A 62 14.13 -10.56 4.95
C TYR A 62 14.77 -9.87 6.18
N SER A 63 15.98 -10.29 6.54
CA SER A 63 16.75 -9.67 7.62
C SER A 63 17.36 -8.34 7.17
N PHE A 64 17.64 -7.44 8.11
CA PHE A 64 18.29 -6.16 7.81
C PHE A 64 19.56 -6.32 6.97
N ASN A 65 20.43 -7.28 7.34
CA ASN A 65 21.66 -7.55 6.60
C ASN A 65 21.42 -8.07 5.18
N ALA A 66 20.37 -8.86 4.96
CA ALA A 66 20.00 -9.34 3.63
C ALA A 66 19.35 -8.25 2.77
N THR A 67 18.65 -7.30 3.39
CA THR A 67 18.03 -6.15 2.72
C THR A 67 18.99 -4.97 2.50
N LYS A 68 20.13 -4.94 3.18
CA LYS A 68 21.15 -3.91 3.01
C LYS A 68 21.94 -4.14 1.72
N TYR A 69 22.28 -3.06 1.02
CA TYR A 69 23.07 -3.14 -0.19
C TYR A 69 24.39 -3.90 0.02
N HIS A 70 24.66 -4.91 -0.79
CA HIS A 70 25.82 -5.80 -0.60
C HIS A 70 27.16 -5.07 -0.64
N GLY A 71 27.28 -4.03 -1.46
CA GLY A 71 28.49 -3.21 -1.51
C GLY A 71 28.58 -2.15 -0.42
N ALA A 72 27.65 -2.13 0.55
CA ALA A 72 27.64 -1.13 1.60
C ALA A 72 28.63 -1.46 2.70
N GLY A 73 29.38 -0.46 3.17
CA GLY A 73 30.32 -0.60 4.27
C GLY A 73 29.64 -1.01 5.59
N LYS A 74 30.41 -1.55 6.55
CA LYS A 74 29.90 -2.01 7.85
C LYS A 74 29.05 -0.94 8.57
N TRP A 75 29.48 0.31 8.50
CA TRP A 75 28.85 1.46 9.17
C TRP A 75 27.83 2.22 8.31
N GLU A 76 27.67 1.84 7.04
CA GLU A 76 26.67 2.45 6.18
C GLU A 76 25.27 2.02 6.58
N ARG A 77 24.30 2.92 6.38
CA ARG A 77 22.95 2.81 6.90
C ARG A 77 21.96 2.69 5.76
N ILE A 78 20.83 2.05 6.01
CA ILE A 78 19.69 2.13 5.09
C ILE A 78 19.03 3.48 5.32
N GLY A 79 18.73 4.18 4.23
CA GLY A 79 18.24 5.55 4.28
C GLY A 79 17.14 5.82 3.28
N PHE A 80 16.18 6.64 3.68
CA PHE A 80 15.11 7.15 2.82
C PHE A 80 15.10 8.69 2.86
N ASP A 81 14.84 9.31 1.71
CA ASP A 81 14.53 10.74 1.57
C ASP A 81 13.32 10.86 0.65
N VAL A 82 12.18 11.23 1.22
CA VAL A 82 10.88 11.14 0.56
C VAL A 82 10.17 12.48 0.63
N THR A 83 9.72 12.97 -0.52
CA THR A 83 8.90 14.18 -0.61
C THR A 83 7.45 13.79 -0.86
N LEU A 84 6.55 14.20 0.04
CA LEU A 84 5.13 13.85 0.10
C LEU A 84 4.26 15.10 0.00
N SER A 85 3.09 15.00 -0.63
CA SER A 85 2.06 16.06 -0.59
C SER A 85 0.66 15.47 -0.55
N ARG A 86 -0.38 16.30 -0.32
CA ARG A 86 -1.78 15.79 -0.32
C ARG A 86 -2.14 15.21 -1.68
N ASN A 87 -1.85 15.97 -2.73
CA ASN A 87 -2.03 15.62 -4.14
C ASN A 87 -0.92 16.23 -5.01
N VAL A 88 -0.99 16.03 -6.32
CA VAL A 88 0.01 16.47 -7.30
C VAL A 88 0.15 18.00 -7.35
N GLN A 89 -0.97 18.71 -7.21
CA GLN A 89 -1.05 20.17 -7.39
C GLN A 89 -0.81 20.95 -6.09
N SER A 90 -0.68 20.27 -4.95
CA SER A 90 -0.51 20.93 -3.65
C SER A 90 0.72 21.85 -3.69
N PRO A 91 0.68 23.09 -3.20
CA PRO A 91 1.91 23.89 -3.08
C PRO A 91 2.79 23.36 -1.95
N ASP A 92 2.16 22.93 -0.86
CA ASP A 92 2.85 22.43 0.33
C ASP A 92 3.22 20.95 0.18
N ALA A 93 4.37 20.60 0.74
CA ALA A 93 4.86 19.24 0.80
C ALA A 93 5.63 19.00 2.10
N LEU A 94 5.81 17.73 2.45
CA LEU A 94 6.70 17.29 3.52
C LEU A 94 7.92 16.63 2.89
N ARG A 95 9.11 17.00 3.36
CA ARG A 95 10.32 16.23 3.08
C ARG A 95 10.70 15.47 4.35
N TYR A 96 10.73 14.15 4.25
CA TYR A 96 11.05 13.27 5.36
C TYR A 96 12.30 12.46 5.05
N ARG A 97 13.31 12.61 5.89
CA ARG A 97 14.59 11.91 5.80
C ARG A 97 14.76 11.02 7.02
N VAL A 98 15.09 9.76 6.82
CA VAL A 98 15.33 8.81 7.90
C VAL A 98 16.45 7.84 7.54
N ASP A 99 17.44 7.70 8.42
CA ASP A 99 18.51 6.72 8.30
C ASP A 99 18.56 5.85 9.56
N TYR A 100 18.64 4.53 9.38
CA TYR A 100 18.63 3.58 10.48
C TYR A 100 19.61 2.43 10.30
N THR A 101 19.94 1.79 11.42
CA THR A 101 20.87 0.66 11.49
C THR A 101 20.37 -0.40 12.46
N GLN A 102 20.89 -1.63 12.31
CA GLN A 102 20.80 -2.67 13.32
C GLN A 102 22.02 -2.59 14.26
N GLN A 103 21.77 -2.79 15.56
CA GLN A 103 22.77 -3.02 16.60
C GLN A 103 22.66 -4.45 17.15
N GLY A 104 23.81 -5.07 17.38
CA GLY A 104 23.91 -6.46 17.85
C GLY A 104 23.91 -7.49 16.73
N THR A 105 24.85 -8.43 16.79
CA THR A 105 24.82 -9.71 16.07
C THR A 105 23.89 -10.65 16.82
N GLY A 106 23.04 -11.39 16.12
CA GLY A 106 21.93 -12.19 16.67
C GLY A 106 22.30 -13.36 17.58
N ASP A 107 23.51 -13.39 18.17
CA ASP A 107 24.00 -14.51 18.98
C ASP A 107 23.68 -14.36 20.49
N SER A 108 23.02 -13.28 20.93
CA SER A 108 22.67 -13.09 22.36
C SER A 108 21.35 -12.36 22.62
N GLY A 109 20.46 -12.24 21.62
CA GLY A 109 19.15 -11.62 21.80
C GLY A 109 18.50 -11.14 20.49
N PRO A 110 17.24 -10.68 20.54
CA PRO A 110 16.55 -10.16 19.37
C PRO A 110 17.24 -8.86 18.88
N PRO A 111 17.46 -8.69 17.57
CA PRO A 111 18.29 -7.60 17.02
C PRO A 111 17.72 -6.23 17.36
N ASN A 112 18.50 -5.30 17.90
CA ASN A 112 18.01 -3.95 18.20
C ASN A 112 18.20 -3.04 16.98
N PHE A 113 17.33 -2.05 16.84
CA PHE A 113 17.37 -1.09 15.74
C PHE A 113 17.50 0.32 16.30
N LEU A 114 18.13 1.19 15.53
CA LEU A 114 18.33 2.58 15.93
C LEU A 114 18.12 3.50 14.72
N ILE A 115 17.26 4.50 14.90
CA ILE A 115 17.15 5.67 14.02
C ILE A 115 18.29 6.61 14.37
N THR A 116 19.21 6.76 13.43
CA THR A 116 20.44 7.53 13.63
C THR A 116 20.33 8.97 13.13
N HIS A 117 19.47 9.19 12.14
CA HIS A 117 19.17 10.50 11.59
C HIS A 117 17.70 10.52 11.19
N GLU A 118 16.97 11.56 11.59
CA GLU A 118 15.58 11.74 11.22
C GLU A 118 15.22 13.21 11.22
N VAL A 119 14.72 13.69 10.08
CA VAL A 119 14.32 15.09 9.89
C VAL A 119 13.01 15.12 9.10
N LEU A 120 12.07 15.94 9.56
CA LEU A 120 10.83 16.26 8.88
C LEU A 120 10.77 17.77 8.64
N GLU A 121 10.67 18.16 7.37
CA GLU A 121 10.58 19.55 6.93
C GLU A 121 9.27 19.79 6.20
N GLN A 122 8.71 20.99 6.37
CA GLN A 122 7.63 21.50 5.54
C GLN A 122 8.19 22.39 4.42
N LEU A 123 7.86 22.03 3.19
CA LEU A 123 8.15 22.77 1.97
C LEU A 123 6.97 23.69 1.62
N PRO A 124 7.21 24.82 0.93
CA PRO A 124 8.49 25.25 0.33
C PRO A 124 9.44 26.01 1.26
N GLN A 125 9.01 26.42 2.46
CA GLN A 125 9.81 27.27 3.36
C GLN A 125 10.96 26.52 4.07
N ASN A 126 11.09 25.22 3.89
CA ASN A 126 12.05 24.35 4.60
C ASN A 126 11.93 24.48 6.13
N THR A 127 10.70 24.64 6.64
CA THR A 127 10.45 24.76 8.08
C THR A 127 10.65 23.39 8.73
N ILE A 128 11.62 23.28 9.64
CA ILE A 128 11.88 22.04 10.38
C ILE A 128 10.73 21.81 11.36
N LEU A 129 9.95 20.75 11.14
CA LEU A 129 8.89 20.30 12.02
C LEU A 129 9.40 19.27 13.05
N PHE A 130 10.46 18.54 12.71
CA PHE A 130 11.10 17.61 13.63
C PHE A 130 12.55 17.37 13.20
N ASP A 131 13.46 17.35 14.16
CA ASP A 131 14.86 16.94 13.97
C ASP A 131 15.29 16.14 15.20
N ARG A 132 15.50 14.84 15.00
CA ARG A 132 15.90 13.91 16.07
C ARG A 132 17.30 14.20 16.58
N SER A 133 18.21 14.62 15.70
CA SER A 133 19.64 14.72 15.99
C SER A 133 20.01 16.03 16.68
N ASN A 134 19.20 17.08 16.49
CA ASN A 134 19.50 18.41 17.02
C ASN A 134 18.69 18.76 18.28
N ASN A 135 17.37 19.00 18.13
CA ASN A 135 16.51 19.38 19.25
C ASN A 135 15.09 18.81 19.08
N PRO A 136 14.87 17.52 19.41
CA PRO A 136 13.55 16.89 19.23
C PRO A 136 12.46 17.53 20.10
N LEU A 137 12.82 18.08 21.26
CA LEU A 137 11.86 18.71 22.20
C LEU A 137 11.31 20.05 21.70
N ALA A 138 12.02 20.72 20.78
CA ALA A 138 11.55 21.95 20.15
C ALA A 138 10.50 21.71 19.05
N SER A 139 10.19 20.45 18.72
CA SER A 139 9.22 20.13 17.68
C SER A 139 7.82 20.69 17.98
N PRO A 140 7.12 21.29 17.00
CA PRO A 140 5.71 21.63 17.12
C PRO A 140 4.80 20.39 17.32
N LEU A 141 5.27 19.17 17.04
CA LEU A 141 4.51 17.91 17.14
C LEU A 141 4.52 17.35 18.57
N LYS A 142 4.12 18.17 19.55
CA LYS A 142 4.28 17.87 20.99
C LYS A 142 3.62 16.57 21.43
N SER A 143 2.43 16.26 20.90
CA SER A 143 1.69 15.04 21.24
C SER A 143 2.39 13.76 20.78
N ALA A 144 3.17 13.83 19.71
CA ALA A 144 3.96 12.71 19.20
C ALA A 144 5.21 12.41 20.04
N LEU A 145 5.80 13.43 20.69
CA LEU A 145 7.12 13.29 21.34
C LEU A 145 7.17 12.18 22.40
N LYS A 146 6.08 11.99 23.18
CA LYS A 146 6.01 10.93 24.20
C LYS A 146 5.98 9.50 23.63
N TYR A 147 5.72 9.35 22.34
CA TYR A 147 5.69 8.05 21.66
C TYR A 147 7.00 7.74 20.93
N LEU A 148 7.94 8.68 20.84
CA LEU A 148 9.24 8.45 20.21
C LEU A 148 10.04 7.39 20.98
N GLN A 149 10.74 6.55 20.23
CA GLN A 149 11.66 5.53 20.74
C GLN A 149 12.91 5.52 19.86
N GLU A 150 13.95 4.79 20.27
CA GLU A 150 15.18 4.65 19.49
C GLU A 150 14.92 4.07 18.09
N ASP A 151 13.96 3.15 17.97
CA ASP A 151 13.59 2.48 16.72
C ASP A 151 12.20 2.89 16.19
N ARG A 152 11.62 3.98 16.69
CA ARG A 152 10.31 4.49 16.25
C ARG A 152 10.39 5.94 15.80
N GLY A 153 10.07 6.18 14.53
CA GLY A 153 10.12 7.49 13.90
C GLY A 153 8.92 8.41 14.22
N ILE A 154 9.00 9.65 13.78
CA ILE A 154 8.03 10.73 14.03
C ILE A 154 6.67 10.43 13.41
N PHE A 155 6.59 9.88 12.19
CA PHE A 155 5.31 9.50 11.60
C PHE A 155 4.60 8.40 12.41
N ALA A 156 5.35 7.41 12.88
CA ALA A 156 4.82 6.35 13.72
C ALA A 156 4.35 6.89 15.07
N ALA A 157 5.09 7.86 15.63
CA ALA A 157 4.76 8.53 16.88
C ALA A 157 3.50 9.42 16.76
N VAL A 158 3.35 10.18 15.67
CA VAL A 158 2.14 10.96 15.35
C VAL A 158 0.91 10.04 15.24
N ARG A 159 1.05 8.90 14.56
CA ARG A 159 -0.01 7.91 14.44
C ARG A 159 -0.42 7.33 15.80
N ALA A 160 0.55 6.98 16.64
CA ALA A 160 0.30 6.47 17.98
C ALA A 160 -0.39 7.52 18.88
N ALA A 161 -0.02 8.79 18.73
CA ALA A 161 -0.64 9.89 19.44
C ALA A 161 -2.12 10.06 19.06
N ARG A 162 -2.44 10.08 17.75
CA ARG A 162 -3.82 10.22 17.28
C ARG A 162 -4.73 9.07 17.74
N LEU A 163 -4.20 7.84 17.75
CA LEU A 163 -4.95 6.67 18.24
C LEU A 163 -5.24 6.72 19.75
N SER A 164 -4.38 7.38 20.53
CA SER A 164 -4.49 7.40 22.00
C SER A 164 -5.20 8.64 22.56
N ALA A 165 -5.02 9.79 21.93
CA ALA A 165 -5.40 11.10 22.50
C ALA A 165 -6.50 11.83 21.71
N GLY A 166 -7.02 11.25 20.62
CA GLY A 166 -8.00 11.89 19.75
C GLY A 166 -7.39 12.93 18.81
N GLU A 167 -8.22 13.77 18.20
CA GLU A 167 -7.76 14.83 17.29
C GLU A 167 -7.02 15.94 18.05
N GLY A 168 -5.73 16.08 17.79
CA GLY A 168 -4.90 17.16 18.30
C GLY A 168 -4.79 18.32 17.30
N ASN A 169 -4.30 19.46 17.78
CA ASN A 169 -4.03 20.66 16.96
C ASN A 169 -2.70 20.54 16.18
N GLU A 170 -2.39 19.34 15.70
CA GLU A 170 -1.15 19.03 14.96
C GLU A 170 -1.26 19.46 13.49
N ASN A 171 -0.10 19.58 12.83
CA ASN A 171 -0.05 19.89 11.40
C ASN A 171 -0.83 18.82 10.59
N GLU A 172 -1.95 19.22 10.00
CA GLU A 172 -2.88 18.33 9.33
C GLU A 172 -2.22 17.51 8.20
N LEU A 173 -1.27 18.10 7.46
CA LEU A 173 -0.53 17.40 6.40
C LEU A 173 0.34 16.27 6.96
N VAL A 174 0.95 16.48 8.13
CA VAL A 174 1.76 15.46 8.82
C VAL A 174 0.87 14.33 9.28
N VAL A 175 -0.26 14.66 9.91
CA VAL A 175 -1.19 13.65 10.43
C VAL A 175 -1.80 12.83 9.29
N GLN A 176 -2.24 13.48 8.21
CA GLN A 176 -2.77 12.80 7.03
C GLN A 176 -1.69 11.88 6.42
N SER A 177 -0.47 12.38 6.27
CA SER A 177 0.65 11.61 5.70
C SER A 177 1.00 10.40 6.58
N ALA A 178 1.04 10.55 7.91
CA ALA A 178 1.26 9.44 8.84
C ALA A 178 0.21 8.32 8.68
N ALA A 179 -1.06 8.70 8.52
CA ALA A 179 -2.16 7.75 8.30
C ALA A 179 -2.05 7.06 6.93
N GLU A 180 -1.79 7.82 5.87
CA GLU A 180 -1.76 7.34 4.50
C GLU A 180 -0.53 6.47 4.19
N ILE A 181 0.66 6.86 4.67
CA ILE A 181 1.90 6.06 4.52
C ILE A 181 1.68 4.64 5.08
N SER A 182 0.98 4.52 6.21
CA SER A 182 0.76 3.21 6.87
C SER A 182 -0.10 2.22 6.07
N ARG A 183 -0.76 2.70 5.01
CA ARG A 183 -1.69 1.95 4.18
C ARG A 183 -1.11 1.54 2.83
N PHE A 184 0.17 1.83 2.54
CA PHE A 184 0.80 1.38 1.29
C PHE A 184 0.71 -0.12 1.17
N ASN A 185 0.40 -0.59 -0.03
CA ASN A 185 0.33 -2.02 -0.27
C ASN A 185 0.83 -2.39 -1.66
N ARG A 186 1.34 -3.62 -1.75
CA ARG A 186 1.68 -4.27 -2.99
C ARG A 186 0.56 -5.22 -3.39
N PHE A 187 0.40 -5.39 -4.70
CA PHE A 187 -0.58 -6.31 -5.27
C PHE A 187 0.10 -7.14 -6.35
N ARG A 188 0.07 -8.46 -6.19
CA ARG A 188 0.41 -9.43 -7.21
C ARG A 188 -0.71 -10.45 -7.23
N LEU A 189 -1.79 -10.11 -7.93
CA LEU A 189 -3.02 -10.86 -7.86
C LEU A 189 -2.82 -12.30 -8.37
N ASN A 190 -3.40 -13.24 -7.64
CA ASN A 190 -3.33 -14.66 -7.89
C ASN A 190 -4.73 -15.17 -8.25
N PRO A 191 -4.95 -15.75 -9.44
CA PRO A 191 -6.25 -16.25 -9.85
C PRO A 191 -6.86 -17.25 -8.86
N PHE A 192 -6.05 -18.12 -8.27
CA PHE A 192 -6.54 -19.12 -7.31
C PHE A 192 -7.06 -18.48 -6.03
N THR A 193 -6.37 -17.44 -5.53
CA THR A 193 -6.77 -16.68 -4.36
C THR A 193 -8.04 -15.86 -4.63
N LEU A 194 -8.12 -15.21 -5.79
CA LEU A 194 -9.31 -14.46 -6.24
C LEU A 194 -10.56 -15.35 -6.38
N ALA A 195 -10.38 -16.59 -6.83
CA ALA A 195 -11.47 -17.57 -6.92
C ALA A 195 -11.90 -18.12 -5.55
N GLY A 196 -11.08 -17.93 -4.52
CA GLY A 196 -11.28 -18.48 -3.19
C GLY A 196 -12.48 -17.91 -2.43
N LEU A 197 -12.77 -18.55 -1.30
CA LEU A 197 -13.80 -18.08 -0.38
C LEU A 197 -13.32 -16.85 0.39
N SER A 198 -14.23 -15.94 0.68
CA SER A 198 -14.00 -14.82 1.60
C SER A 198 -14.75 -15.04 2.91
N ARG A 199 -14.39 -14.29 3.95
CA ARG A 199 -15.26 -14.18 5.13
C ARG A 199 -16.49 -13.35 4.78
N LEU A 200 -17.66 -13.73 5.31
CA LEU A 200 -18.86 -12.91 5.16
C LEU A 200 -18.67 -11.59 5.94
N PRO A 201 -18.70 -10.41 5.29
CA PRO A 201 -18.57 -9.14 5.98
C PRO A 201 -19.86 -8.77 6.72
N ASP A 202 -19.73 -8.09 7.86
CA ASP A 202 -20.87 -7.54 8.59
C ASP A 202 -21.32 -6.22 7.94
N VAL A 203 -22.27 -6.32 7.04
CA VAL A 203 -22.90 -5.19 6.34
C VAL A 203 -24.07 -4.59 7.13
N SER A 204 -24.48 -5.22 8.22
CA SER A 204 -25.65 -4.83 9.02
C SER A 204 -25.34 -3.84 10.15
N ALA A 205 -24.06 -3.64 10.45
CA ALA A 205 -23.61 -2.69 11.45
C ALA A 205 -23.97 -1.24 11.10
N ASP A 206 -24.15 -0.37 12.11
CA ASP A 206 -24.48 1.06 11.93
C ASP A 206 -23.47 1.80 11.04
N ASN A 207 -22.21 1.37 11.05
CA ASN A 207 -21.16 1.89 10.20
C ASN A 207 -20.32 0.71 9.67
N PRO A 208 -20.76 0.07 8.58
CA PRO A 208 -20.13 -1.14 8.09
C PRO A 208 -18.74 -0.80 7.54
N VAL A 209 -17.75 -1.61 7.90
CA VAL A 209 -16.37 -1.39 7.47
C VAL A 209 -16.15 -2.10 6.14
N PRO A 210 -15.76 -1.39 5.07
CA PRO A 210 -15.50 -2.01 3.78
C PRO A 210 -14.34 -3.03 3.90
N PRO A 211 -14.53 -4.27 3.43
CA PRO A 211 -13.43 -5.22 3.32
C PRO A 211 -12.41 -4.74 2.29
N ARG A 212 -11.18 -5.24 2.40
CA ARG A 212 -10.08 -4.83 1.54
C ARG A 212 -9.55 -6.04 0.79
N LEU A 213 -9.31 -5.84 -0.51
CA LEU A 213 -8.61 -6.81 -1.31
C LEU A 213 -7.17 -6.99 -0.79
N GLY A 214 -6.79 -8.24 -0.53
CA GLY A 214 -5.43 -8.58 -0.08
C GLY A 214 -4.38 -8.47 -1.18
N HIS A 215 -3.12 -8.79 -0.83
CA HIS A 215 -1.97 -8.68 -1.75
C HIS A 215 -2.12 -9.59 -2.98
N GLU A 216 -2.66 -10.80 -2.78
CA GLU A 216 -2.87 -11.78 -3.84
C GLU A 216 -4.33 -11.81 -4.34
N GLY A 217 -5.20 -10.95 -3.82
CA GLY A 217 -6.62 -10.93 -4.18
C GLY A 217 -7.54 -11.59 -3.16
N GLU A 218 -7.07 -11.80 -1.92
CA GLU A 218 -7.90 -12.25 -0.81
C GLU A 218 -9.10 -11.33 -0.61
N ASP A 219 -10.21 -11.90 -0.15
CA ASP A 219 -11.45 -11.18 0.16
C ASP A 219 -12.16 -10.52 -1.04
N LEU A 220 -11.88 -10.96 -2.27
CA LEU A 220 -12.58 -10.47 -3.47
C LEU A 220 -14.11 -10.63 -3.36
N ALA A 221 -14.59 -11.80 -2.91
CA ALA A 221 -16.03 -12.05 -2.79
C ALA A 221 -16.66 -11.12 -1.75
N ALA A 222 -15.97 -10.90 -0.62
CA ALA A 222 -16.42 -9.98 0.42
C ALA A 222 -16.49 -8.54 -0.10
N CYS A 223 -15.51 -8.10 -0.90
CA CYS A 223 -15.52 -6.78 -1.53
C CYS A 223 -16.73 -6.61 -2.44
N LEU A 224 -16.94 -7.52 -3.39
CA LEU A 224 -18.06 -7.42 -4.33
C LEU A 224 -19.42 -7.50 -3.63
N TYR A 225 -19.55 -8.38 -2.63
CA TYR A 225 -20.77 -8.52 -1.83
C TYR A 225 -21.06 -7.27 -1.00
N TYR A 226 -20.05 -6.74 -0.30
CA TYR A 226 -20.18 -5.49 0.45
C TYR A 226 -20.69 -4.35 -0.44
N LEU A 227 -20.12 -4.18 -1.65
CA LEU A 227 -20.55 -3.12 -2.56
C LEU A 227 -22.00 -3.32 -3.02
N GLY A 228 -22.45 -4.57 -3.18
CA GLY A 228 -23.83 -4.90 -3.52
C GLY A 228 -24.82 -4.59 -2.40
N GLU A 229 -24.53 -5.08 -1.19
CA GLU A 229 -25.41 -4.92 -0.03
C GLU A 229 -25.49 -3.47 0.47
N THR A 230 -24.41 -2.70 0.33
CA THR A 230 -24.38 -1.28 0.72
C THR A 230 -24.87 -0.34 -0.38
N GLY A 231 -25.12 -0.85 -1.60
CA GLY A 231 -25.51 -0.03 -2.75
C GLY A 231 -24.41 0.93 -3.22
N ASP A 232 -23.13 0.61 -2.98
CA ASP A 232 -22.01 1.46 -3.34
C ASP A 232 -21.92 1.61 -4.88
N PRO A 233 -21.84 2.85 -5.40
CA PRO A 233 -21.81 3.10 -6.85
C PRO A 233 -20.61 2.46 -7.56
N ALA A 234 -19.54 2.11 -6.83
CA ALA A 234 -18.39 1.40 -7.39
C ALA A 234 -18.78 0.06 -8.01
N LEU A 235 -19.77 -0.67 -7.47
CA LEU A 235 -20.21 -1.94 -8.05
C LEU A 235 -20.72 -1.73 -9.47
N LYS A 236 -21.56 -0.71 -9.69
CA LYS A 236 -22.08 -0.39 -11.03
C LYS A 236 -20.96 -0.13 -12.02
N THR A 237 -19.95 0.66 -11.63
CA THR A 237 -18.79 0.91 -12.49
C THR A 237 -17.98 -0.37 -12.76
N ILE A 238 -17.79 -1.23 -11.76
CA ILE A 238 -17.12 -2.53 -11.95
C ILE A 238 -17.89 -3.40 -12.94
N LEU A 239 -19.21 -3.51 -12.81
CA LEU A 239 -20.06 -4.27 -13.73
C LEU A 239 -19.93 -3.75 -15.17
N GLU A 240 -20.03 -2.44 -15.38
CA GLU A 240 -19.85 -1.80 -16.69
C GLU A 240 -18.47 -2.11 -17.29
N LYS A 241 -17.40 -2.08 -16.48
CA LYS A 241 -16.04 -2.40 -16.92
C LYS A 241 -15.86 -3.86 -17.28
N VAL A 242 -16.47 -4.78 -16.53
CA VAL A 242 -16.48 -6.20 -16.88
C VAL A 242 -17.28 -6.46 -18.16
N GLN A 243 -18.44 -5.83 -18.33
CA GLN A 243 -19.25 -5.92 -19.54
C GLN A 243 -18.53 -5.39 -20.79
N ALA A 244 -17.71 -4.35 -20.65
CA ALA A 244 -16.91 -3.83 -21.76
C ALA A 244 -15.89 -4.85 -22.32
N VAL A 245 -15.44 -5.79 -21.49
CA VAL A 245 -14.54 -6.88 -21.89
C VAL A 245 -15.31 -8.14 -22.27
N LEU A 246 -16.43 -8.39 -21.60
CA LEU A 246 -17.24 -9.60 -21.75
C LEU A 246 -18.75 -9.25 -21.83
N PRO A 247 -19.27 -8.92 -23.03
CA PRO A 247 -20.62 -8.36 -23.18
C PRO A 247 -21.77 -9.22 -22.66
N GLN A 248 -21.60 -10.54 -22.59
CA GLN A 248 -22.65 -11.45 -22.08
C GLN A 248 -22.69 -11.51 -20.55
N PHE A 249 -21.76 -10.87 -19.84
CA PHE A 249 -21.76 -10.82 -18.38
C PHE A 249 -22.94 -9.98 -17.85
N GLN A 250 -23.70 -10.53 -16.90
CA GLN A 250 -24.87 -9.85 -16.32
C GLN A 250 -24.64 -9.36 -14.89
N GLY A 251 -23.83 -10.07 -14.11
CA GLY A 251 -23.63 -9.71 -12.70
C GLY A 251 -22.92 -10.79 -11.90
N PHE A 252 -22.67 -10.48 -10.63
CA PHE A 252 -22.11 -11.42 -9.68
C PHE A 252 -23.24 -12.05 -8.84
N GLU A 253 -23.11 -13.34 -8.56
CA GLU A 253 -23.96 -14.05 -7.60
C GLU A 253 -23.12 -14.52 -6.42
N PHE A 254 -23.75 -14.59 -5.24
CA PHE A 254 -23.08 -14.95 -4.00
C PHE A 254 -23.82 -16.07 -3.29
N ASN A 255 -23.06 -17.03 -2.79
CA ASN A 255 -23.58 -18.14 -2.01
C ASN A 255 -22.82 -18.24 -0.69
N THR A 256 -23.55 -18.23 0.41
CA THR A 256 -22.98 -18.45 1.74
C THR A 256 -22.74 -19.94 1.98
N PHE A 257 -21.55 -20.29 2.47
CA PHE A 257 -21.19 -21.64 2.87
C PHE A 257 -21.04 -21.68 4.40
N GLY A 258 -21.90 -22.47 5.06
CA GLY A 258 -21.96 -22.43 6.53
C GLY A 258 -22.44 -21.08 7.04
N SER A 259 -21.89 -20.60 8.15
CA SER A 259 -22.31 -19.34 8.79
C SER A 259 -21.40 -18.13 8.51
N ASP A 260 -20.18 -18.32 8.00
CA ASP A 260 -19.18 -17.23 7.94
C ASP A 260 -18.34 -17.19 6.65
N ARG A 261 -18.64 -18.05 5.65
CA ARG A 261 -17.93 -18.07 4.37
C ARG A 261 -18.83 -17.66 3.21
N LEU A 262 -18.22 -16.99 2.26
CA LEU A 262 -18.87 -16.46 1.07
C LEU A 262 -18.11 -16.95 -0.17
N ALA A 263 -18.82 -17.59 -1.10
CA ALA A 263 -18.35 -17.81 -2.45
C ALA A 263 -19.07 -16.87 -3.42
N TRP A 264 -18.52 -16.75 -4.62
CA TRP A 264 -19.08 -15.94 -5.68
C TRP A 264 -19.08 -16.67 -7.02
N ALA A 265 -19.92 -16.20 -7.92
CA ALA A 265 -20.09 -16.69 -9.29
C ALA A 265 -20.34 -15.52 -10.24
N MET A 266 -20.15 -15.75 -11.54
CA MET A 266 -20.56 -14.82 -12.59
C MET A 266 -21.80 -15.36 -13.30
N GLN A 267 -22.79 -14.50 -13.48
CA GLN A 267 -24.00 -14.77 -14.25
C GLN A 267 -23.81 -14.27 -15.69
N PHE A 268 -24.26 -15.06 -16.65
CA PHE A 268 -24.19 -14.79 -18.08
C PHE A 268 -25.57 -14.87 -18.73
N SER A 269 -25.77 -14.04 -19.76
CA SER A 269 -27.01 -14.00 -20.54
C SER A 269 -27.14 -15.13 -21.56
N ASP A 270 -26.08 -15.91 -21.77
CA ASP A 270 -26.03 -16.99 -22.75
C ASP A 270 -26.13 -18.37 -22.08
N GLU A 271 -25.89 -19.43 -22.86
CA GLU A 271 -26.04 -20.83 -22.41
C GLU A 271 -25.14 -21.21 -21.22
N ARG A 272 -24.17 -20.36 -20.85
CA ARG A 272 -23.32 -20.58 -19.66
C ARG A 272 -24.10 -20.51 -18.35
N GLY A 273 -25.17 -19.71 -18.29
CA GLY A 273 -25.91 -19.45 -17.05
C GLY A 273 -24.99 -18.91 -15.95
N ILE A 274 -24.86 -19.65 -14.84
CA ILE A 274 -24.06 -19.25 -13.67
C ILE A 274 -22.77 -20.07 -13.62
N ILE A 275 -21.63 -19.39 -13.60
CA ILE A 275 -20.30 -20.03 -13.48
C ILE A 275 -19.68 -19.67 -12.14
N PRO A 276 -19.40 -20.65 -11.25
CA PRO A 276 -18.73 -20.40 -9.99
C PRO A 276 -17.29 -19.93 -10.19
N SER A 277 -16.80 -19.08 -9.30
CA SER A 277 -15.47 -18.44 -9.36
C SER A 277 -14.32 -19.41 -9.71
N VAL A 278 -14.34 -20.60 -9.12
CA VAL A 278 -13.33 -21.66 -9.31
C VAL A 278 -13.26 -22.22 -10.74
N ARG A 279 -14.26 -21.95 -11.59
CA ARG A 279 -14.31 -22.36 -13.01
C ARG A 279 -14.14 -21.19 -13.98
N ILE A 280 -13.92 -19.98 -13.46
CA ILE A 280 -13.71 -18.79 -14.29
C ILE A 280 -12.27 -18.79 -14.82
N SER A 281 -12.06 -18.28 -16.04
CA SER A 281 -10.73 -18.16 -16.60
C SER A 281 -9.84 -17.25 -15.75
N HIS A 282 -8.56 -17.60 -15.61
CA HIS A 282 -7.62 -16.83 -14.79
C HIS A 282 -7.53 -15.36 -15.20
N GLY A 283 -7.50 -15.06 -16.51
CA GLY A 283 -7.46 -13.69 -17.00
C GLY A 283 -8.67 -12.86 -16.60
N LEU A 284 -9.85 -13.47 -16.52
CA LEU A 284 -11.07 -12.77 -16.09
C LEU A 284 -11.08 -12.55 -14.58
N LEU A 285 -10.63 -13.52 -13.78
CA LEU A 285 -10.46 -13.36 -12.33
C LEU A 285 -9.51 -12.19 -12.03
N LEU A 286 -8.35 -12.16 -12.68
CA LEU A 286 -7.37 -11.06 -12.55
C LEU A 286 -7.99 -9.72 -12.94
N PHE A 287 -8.72 -9.67 -14.05
CA PHE A 287 -9.37 -8.43 -14.49
C PHE A 287 -10.39 -7.92 -13.48
N VAL A 288 -11.27 -8.80 -12.95
CA VAL A 288 -12.24 -8.44 -11.91
C VAL A 288 -11.53 -7.94 -10.66
N GLY A 289 -10.48 -8.64 -10.21
CA GLY A 289 -9.67 -8.21 -9.07
C GLY A 289 -9.05 -6.83 -9.25
N LEU A 290 -8.52 -6.53 -10.44
CA LEU A 290 -7.97 -5.21 -10.76
C LEU A 290 -9.04 -4.12 -10.81
N MET A 291 -10.25 -4.42 -11.31
CA MET A 291 -11.37 -3.46 -11.27
C MET A 291 -11.80 -3.17 -9.83
N VAL A 292 -11.94 -4.20 -8.99
CA VAL A 292 -12.20 -4.03 -7.56
C VAL A 292 -11.11 -3.19 -6.90
N LEU A 293 -9.83 -3.45 -7.20
CA LEU A 293 -8.71 -2.68 -6.66
C LEU A 293 -8.77 -1.19 -7.06
N CYS A 294 -9.17 -0.87 -8.29
CA CYS A 294 -9.27 0.50 -8.77
C CYS A 294 -10.49 1.27 -8.22
N TYR A 295 -11.61 0.58 -7.97
CA TYR A 295 -12.89 1.24 -7.67
C TYR A 295 -13.34 1.13 -6.20
N SER A 296 -12.76 0.24 -5.40
CA SER A 296 -13.15 0.06 -4.00
C SER A 296 -12.94 1.34 -3.16
N PRO A 297 -13.86 1.65 -2.23
CA PRO A 297 -13.84 2.91 -1.45
C PRO A 297 -12.63 3.01 -0.52
N ASP A 298 -12.23 1.91 0.12
CA ASP A 298 -11.14 1.89 1.13
C ASP A 298 -9.79 1.42 0.56
N ARG A 299 -9.48 1.85 -0.67
CA ARG A 299 -8.22 1.53 -1.35
C ARG A 299 -7.00 2.22 -0.71
N PRO A 300 -5.81 1.59 -0.76
CA PRO A 300 -4.54 2.23 -0.41
C PRO A 300 -4.26 3.53 -1.20
N PRO A 301 -3.64 4.54 -0.56
CA PRO A 301 -3.28 5.78 -1.25
C PRO A 301 -2.11 5.60 -2.23
N VAL A 302 -1.26 4.60 -2.01
CA VAL A 302 -0.19 4.18 -2.94
C VAL A 302 -0.32 2.67 -3.12
N MET A 303 -0.46 2.25 -4.38
CA MET A 303 -0.60 0.87 -4.79
C MET A 303 0.57 0.48 -5.68
N LEU A 304 1.28 -0.57 -5.28
CA LEU A 304 2.41 -1.13 -6.03
C LEU A 304 1.92 -2.39 -6.73
N ILE A 305 1.56 -2.28 -8.01
CA ILE A 305 0.97 -3.40 -8.77
C ILE A 305 2.08 -4.09 -9.57
N GLU A 306 2.32 -5.37 -9.29
CA GLU A 306 3.32 -6.17 -9.99
C GLU A 306 2.69 -6.96 -11.13
N GLU A 307 3.35 -6.91 -12.29
CA GLU A 307 2.99 -7.70 -13.49
C GLU A 307 1.48 -7.65 -13.86
N PRO A 308 0.82 -6.48 -13.86
CA PRO A 308 -0.63 -6.40 -14.13
C PRO A 308 -1.02 -6.92 -15.53
N GLU A 309 -0.09 -6.97 -16.47
CA GLU A 309 -0.30 -7.48 -17.82
C GLU A 309 -0.38 -9.01 -17.90
N ASN A 310 0.15 -9.73 -16.92
CA ASN A 310 0.24 -11.19 -16.97
C ASN A 310 -1.16 -11.81 -16.96
N GLY A 311 -1.48 -12.56 -18.01
CA GLY A 311 -2.75 -13.29 -18.13
C GLY A 311 -3.96 -12.47 -18.60
N LEU A 312 -3.81 -11.16 -18.84
CA LEU A 312 -4.90 -10.32 -19.36
C LEU A 312 -4.95 -10.35 -20.90
N THR A 313 -6.17 -10.26 -21.44
CA THR A 313 -6.36 -9.98 -22.88
C THR A 313 -6.02 -8.52 -23.18
N PRO A 314 -5.67 -8.16 -24.43
CA PRO A 314 -5.40 -6.76 -24.79
C PRO A 314 -6.54 -5.79 -24.44
N THR A 315 -7.78 -6.23 -24.58
CA THR A 315 -8.97 -5.43 -24.21
C THR A 315 -9.05 -5.21 -22.70
N ALA A 316 -8.86 -6.27 -21.90
CA ALA A 316 -8.85 -6.18 -20.44
C ALA A 316 -7.72 -5.28 -19.93
N LEU A 317 -6.52 -5.42 -20.50
CA LEU A 317 -5.37 -4.61 -20.16
C LEU A 317 -5.63 -3.12 -20.43
N ARG A 318 -6.24 -2.80 -21.59
CA ARG A 318 -6.62 -1.43 -21.93
C ARG A 318 -7.63 -0.85 -20.95
N GLU A 319 -8.67 -1.60 -20.59
CA GLU A 319 -9.66 -1.14 -19.60
C GLU A 319 -9.05 -0.96 -18.21
N PHE A 320 -8.12 -1.82 -17.82
CA PHE A 320 -7.36 -1.64 -16.58
C PHE A 320 -6.56 -0.32 -16.58
N TYR A 321 -5.77 -0.04 -17.61
CA TYR A 321 -5.02 1.22 -17.68
C TYR A 321 -5.93 2.45 -17.74
N ASN A 322 -7.09 2.35 -18.39
CA ASN A 322 -8.11 3.42 -18.37
C ASN A 322 -8.63 3.66 -16.95
N ALA A 323 -8.95 2.60 -16.20
CA ALA A 323 -9.37 2.69 -14.80
C ALA A 323 -8.27 3.30 -13.91
N ALA A 324 -7.02 2.82 -14.04
CA ALA A 324 -5.88 3.34 -13.30
C ALA A 324 -5.63 4.83 -13.61
N ARG A 325 -5.73 5.25 -14.87
CA ARG A 325 -5.62 6.67 -15.26
C ARG A 325 -6.75 7.50 -14.67
N GLY A 326 -7.98 7.03 -14.76
CA GLY A 326 -9.13 7.67 -14.13
C GLY A 326 -9.04 7.72 -12.60
N LEU A 327 -8.18 6.90 -11.99
CA LEU A 327 -7.92 6.90 -10.56
C LEU A 327 -6.87 7.92 -10.14
N ALA A 328 -5.82 8.04 -10.94
CA ALA A 328 -4.63 8.82 -10.63
C ALA A 328 -4.80 10.33 -10.88
N TYR A 329 -5.76 10.71 -11.72
CA TYR A 329 -6.02 12.10 -12.12
C TYR A 329 -7.44 12.59 -11.76
N ARG A 330 -8.04 11.99 -10.72
CA ARG A 330 -9.23 12.56 -10.06
C ARG A 330 -8.88 13.79 -9.25
#